data_AF-A0A1C4FGF0-F1
#
_entry.id   AF-A0A1C4FGF0-F1
#
_cell.length_a   1.000
_cell.length_b   1.000
_cell.length_c   1.000
_cell.angle_alpha   90.00
_cell.angle_beta   90.00
_cell.angle_gamma   90.00
#
_symmetry.space_group_name_H-M   'P 1'
#
loop_
_entity.id
_entity.type
_entity.pdbx_description
1 polymer ?
#
loop_
_entity_poly.entity_id
_entity_poly.type
_entity_poly.pdbx_seq_one_letter_code
_entity_poly.pdbx_strand_id
1 'polypeptide(L)' 'MEFLKLDGRQFTSEEVLHKVLKEKLDLPHYYGENADALWDCLTAWVILPLTVEWEYFKESKKC' A
#
# COMPACT_ATOMS: atom_id res chain seq x y z
N MET A 1 -9.33 -13.47 -6.97
CA MET A 1 -7.90 -13.35 -6.64
C MET A 1 -7.48 -12.01 -7.17
N GLU A 2 -7.16 -11.10 -6.27
CA GLU A 2 -6.73 -9.73 -6.59
C GLU A 2 -5.21 -9.70 -6.79
N PHE A 3 -4.75 -8.95 -7.78
CA PHE A 3 -3.32 -8.74 -8.03
C PHE A 3 -3.03 -7.24 -8.15
N LEU A 4 -2.28 -6.72 -7.19
CA LEU A 4 -1.93 -5.31 -7.11
C LEU A 4 -0.46 -5.11 -7.45
N LYS A 5 -0.19 -4.29 -8.47
CA LYS A 5 1.14 -3.78 -8.78
C LYS A 5 1.36 -2.41 -8.17
N LEU A 6 2.46 -2.26 -7.45
CA LEU A 6 2.95 -1.01 -6.89
C LEU A 6 4.22 -0.59 -7.62
N ASP A 7 4.24 0.64 -8.15
CA ASP A 7 5.42 1.22 -8.79
C ASP A 7 6.24 1.99 -7.75
N GLY A 8 7.36 1.41 -7.31
CA GLY A 8 8.24 1.98 -6.31
C GLY A 8 8.85 3.33 -6.66
N ARG A 9 8.83 3.74 -7.93
CA ARG A 9 9.28 5.08 -8.35
C ARG A 9 8.32 6.19 -7.92
N GLN A 10 7.08 5.84 -7.57
CA GLN A 10 6.07 6.78 -7.08
C GLN A 10 6.23 7.07 -5.58
N PHE A 11 6.95 6.23 -4.84
CA PHE A 11 7.08 6.34 -3.40
C PHE A 11 8.21 7.29 -3.01
N THR A 12 7.89 8.58 -2.97
CA THR A 12 8.84 9.65 -2.61
C THR A 12 8.91 9.93 -1.10
N SER A 13 7.98 9.38 -0.32
CA SER A 13 8.00 9.39 1.15
C SER A 13 7.05 8.30 1.69
N GLU A 14 7.12 8.02 2.99
CA GLU A 14 6.19 7.08 3.64
C GLU A 14 4.73 7.56 3.55
N GLU A 15 4.49 8.86 3.65
CA GLU A 15 3.14 9.44 3.49
C GLU A 15 2.60 9.22 2.08
N VAL A 16 3.44 9.39 1.05
CA VAL A 16 3.04 9.13 -0.35
C VAL A 16 2.74 7.65 -0.55
N LEU A 17 3.55 6.75 0.02
CA LEU A 17 3.29 5.32 0.01
C LEU A 17 1.93 4.99 0.62
N HIS A 18 1.63 5.52 1.81
CA HIS A 18 0.35 5.26 2.48
C HIS A 18 -0.85 5.79 1.70
N LYS A 19 -0.74 6.95 1.04
CA LYS A 19 -1.81 7.47 0.16
C LYS A 19 -2.05 6.59 -1.05
N VAL A 20 -0.99 6.14 -1.72
CA VAL A 20 -1.12 5.23 -2.86
C VAL A 20 -1.73 3.90 -2.42
N LEU A 21 -1.31 3.35 -1.27
CA LEU A 21 -1.91 2.12 -0.72
C LEU A 21 -3.39 2.31 -0.40
N LYS A 22 -3.78 3.45 0.18
CA LYS A 22 -5.18 3.78 0.48
C LYS A 22 -6.06 3.72 -0.76
N GLU A 23 -5.61 4.35 -1.84
CA GLU A 23 -6.33 4.37 -3.13
C GLU A 23 -6.34 2.99 -3.81
N LYS A 24 -5.20 2.30 -3.84
CA LYS A 24 -5.04 1.04 -4.57
C LYS A 24 -5.73 -0.16 -3.91
N LEU A 25 -5.82 -0.16 -2.59
CA LEU A 25 -6.46 -1.22 -1.82
C LEU A 25 -7.88 -0.85 -1.38
N ASP A 26 -8.41 0.30 -1.83
CA ASP A 26 -9.72 0.83 -1.43
C ASP A 26 -9.90 0.81 0.11
N LEU A 27 -8.90 1.34 0.81
CA LEU A 27 -8.89 1.39 2.27
C LEU A 27 -9.90 2.41 2.79
N PRO A 28 -10.44 2.23 4.01
CA PRO A 28 -11.50 3.08 4.51
C PRO A 28 -11.07 4.54 4.62
N HIS A 29 -12.05 5.45 4.58
CA HIS A 29 -11.79 6.89 4.67
C HIS A 29 -10.98 7.29 5.92
N TYR A 30 -11.17 6.55 7.02
CA TYR A 30 -10.46 6.72 8.30
C TYR A 30 -9.11 5.99 8.38
N TYR A 31 -8.58 5.46 7.27
CA TYR A 31 -7.24 4.87 7.23
C TYR A 31 -6.19 5.87 7.73
N GLY A 32 -5.48 5.50 8.82
CA GLY A 32 -4.59 6.39 9.57
C GLY A 32 -3.21 6.65 8.95
N GLU A 33 -2.96 6.18 7.71
CA GLU A 33 -1.73 6.44 6.95
C GLU A 33 -0.43 6.08 7.70
N ASN A 34 -0.43 4.95 8.41
CA ASN A 34 0.72 4.41 9.12
C ASN A 34 0.74 2.86 9.08
N ALA A 35 1.82 2.26 9.58
CA ALA A 35 2.03 0.81 9.55
C ALA A 35 0.99 0.02 10.37
N ASP A 36 0.56 0.53 11.53
CA ASP A 36 -0.44 -0.13 12.37
C ASP A 36 -1.82 -0.14 11.66
N ALA A 37 -2.22 1.00 11.10
CA ALA A 37 -3.46 1.10 10.31
C ALA A 37 -3.41 0.21 9.05
N LEU A 38 -2.22 0.06 8.43
CA LEU A 38 -2.03 -0.86 7.31
C LEU A 38 -2.24 -2.30 7.74
N TRP A 39 -1.66 -2.69 8.87
CA TRP A 39 -1.85 -4.03 9.44
C TRP A 39 -3.33 -4.35 9.70
N ASP A 40 -4.05 -3.43 10.33
CA ASP A 40 -5.48 -3.59 10.58
C ASP A 40 -6.26 -3.83 9.28
N CYS A 41 -5.96 -3.04 8.24
CA CYS A 41 -6.64 -3.20 6.96
C CYS A 41 -6.27 -4.51 6.24
N LEU A 42 -5.00 -4.90 6.25
CA LEU A 42 -4.56 -6.14 5.59
C LEU A 42 -5.13 -7.40 6.25
N THR A 43 -5.47 -7.34 7.54
CA THR A 43 -5.99 -8.48 8.30
C THR A 43 -7.51 -8.50 8.45
N ALA A 44 -8.17 -7.34 8.35
CA ALA A 44 -9.61 -7.24 8.63
C ALA A 44 -10.43 -6.49 7.56
N TRP A 45 -9.80 -5.89 6.54
CA TRP A 45 -10.50 -5.08 5.52
C TRP A 45 -10.37 -5.62 4.11
N VAL A 46 -9.15 -5.95 3.66
CA VAL A 46 -8.91 -6.34 2.27
C VAL A 46 -9.54 -7.70 1.93
N ILE A 47 -9.94 -7.86 0.68
CA ILE A 47 -10.53 -9.10 0.18
C ILE A 47 -9.40 -10.09 -0.18
N LEU A 48 -9.46 -11.28 0.41
CA LEU A 48 -8.51 -12.36 0.13
C LEU A 48 -9.08 -13.36 -0.91
N PRO A 49 -8.22 -14.02 -1.72
CA PRO A 49 -6.76 -13.90 -1.74
C PRO A 49 -6.28 -12.65 -2.51
N LEU A 50 -5.25 -12.01 -1.96
CA LEU A 50 -4.59 -10.83 -2.50
C LEU A 50 -3.10 -11.12 -2.69
N THR A 51 -2.55 -10.73 -3.85
CA THR A 51 -1.11 -10.69 -4.10
C THR A 51 -0.69 -9.26 -4.39
N VAL A 52 0.34 -8.79 -3.69
CA VAL A 52 0.94 -7.46 -3.90
C VAL A 52 2.34 -7.64 -4.45
N GLU A 53 2.61 -7.06 -5.61
CA GLU A 53 3.92 -7.01 -6.23
C GLU A 53 4.45 -5.57 -6.21
N TRP A 54 5.63 -5.39 -5.64
CA TRP A 54 6.31 -4.10 -5.57
C TRP A 54 7.44 -4.06 -6.59
N GLU A 55 7.20 -3.41 -7.72
CA GLU A 55 8.18 -3.17 -8.77
C GLU A 55 9.07 -1.97 -8.42
N TYR A 56 10.32 -1.95 -8.86
CA TYR A 56 11.25 -0.83 -8.59
C TYR A 56 11.45 -0.52 -7.10
N PHE A 57 11.50 -1.55 -6.25
CA PHE A 57 11.72 -1.39 -4.81
C PHE A 57 13.01 -0.62 -4.50
N LYS A 58 14.09 -0.84 -5.25
CA LYS A 58 15.37 -0.15 -5.00
C LYS A 58 15.26 1.36 -5.21
N GLU A 59 14.38 1.81 -6.11
CA GLU A 59 14.13 3.21 -6.40
C GLU A 59 13.40 3.88 -5.23
N SER A 60 12.44 3.19 -4.61
CA SER A 60 11.74 3.70 -3.41
C SER A 60 12.64 3.88 -2.18
N LYS A 61 13.82 3.26 -2.16
CA LYS A 61 14.79 3.39 -1.06
C LYS A 61 15.74 4.57 -1.20
N LYS A 62 15.67 5.31 -2.30
CA LYS A 62 16.53 6.48 -2.57
C LYS A 62 15.94 7.79 -2.05
N CYS A 63 14.72 7.73 -1.55
CA CYS A 63 13.95 8.87 -1.04
C CYS A 63 14.28 9.14 0.42
#